data_AF-A0AAP9IZ54-F1
#
_entry.id   AF-A0AAP9IZ54-F1
#
_cell.length_a   1.000
_cell.length_b   1.000
_cell.length_c   1.000
_cell.angle_alpha   90.00
_cell.angle_beta   90.00
_cell.angle_gamma   90.00
#
_symmetry.space_group_name_H-M   'P 1'
#
loop_
_entity.id
_entity.type
_entity.pdbx_description
1 polymer ?
#
loop_
_entity_poly.entity_id
_entity_poly.type
_entity_poly.pdbx_seq_one_letter_code
_entity_poly.pdbx_strand_id
1 'polypeptide(L)'
;MEYSKTGRFTANQEKLAKEIAIRIAKLRKSGCCIFGKGDTLRVYKTKDIEHAQPSHLSTGSDYEHALKYIEAGHINDSGADDREYFEPGYITEE
;
A
#
# COMPACT_ATOMS: atom_id res chain seq x y z
N MET A 1 -29.01 13.55 -5.66
CA MET A 1 -27.93 12.76 -6.28
C MET A 1 -27.55 11.65 -5.32
N GLU A 2 -27.81 10.40 -5.68
CA GLU A 2 -27.14 9.28 -5.02
C GLU A 2 -25.65 9.40 -5.34
N TYR A 3 -24.83 9.77 -4.34
CA TYR A 3 -23.37 9.91 -4.49
C TYR A 3 -22.72 8.66 -5.10
N SER A 4 -23.35 7.49 -4.92
CA SER A 4 -22.93 6.19 -5.42
C SER A 4 -22.80 6.09 -6.95
N LYS A 5 -23.32 7.04 -7.74
CA LYS A 5 -23.28 7.00 -9.22
C LYS A 5 -22.43 8.10 -9.87
N THR A 6 -21.64 8.84 -9.08
CA THR A 6 -20.89 10.00 -9.60
C THR A 6 -19.38 9.79 -9.65
N GLY A 7 -18.85 8.70 -9.09
CA GLY A 7 -17.41 8.47 -8.95
C GLY A 7 -16.70 9.48 -8.04
N ARG A 8 -17.44 10.32 -7.30
CA ARG A 8 -16.89 11.37 -6.45
C ARG A 8 -16.68 10.90 -5.01
N PHE A 9 -15.55 11.27 -4.43
CA PHE A 9 -15.30 11.08 -3.01
C PHE A 9 -16.04 12.13 -2.18
N THR A 10 -16.45 11.74 -0.97
CA THR A 10 -16.89 12.67 0.07
C THR A 10 -15.68 13.39 0.68
N ALA A 11 -15.89 14.59 1.22
CA ALA A 11 -14.83 15.35 1.90
C ALA A 11 -14.18 14.56 3.06
N ASN A 12 -14.94 13.71 3.75
CA ASN A 12 -14.40 12.87 4.82
C ASN A 12 -13.48 11.76 4.27
N GLN A 13 -13.84 11.13 3.16
CA GLN A 13 -12.99 10.13 2.51
C GLN A 13 -11.66 10.75 2.04
N GLU A 14 -11.71 11.93 1.41
CA GLU A 14 -10.50 12.66 1.02
C GLU A 14 -9.63 13.04 2.21
N LYS A 15 -10.25 13.47 3.32
CA LYS A 15 -9.53 13.80 4.56
C LYS A 15 -8.80 12.58 5.11
N LEU A 16 -9.47 11.44 5.21
CA LEU A 16 -8.85 10.20 5.71
C LEU A 16 -7.70 9.75 4.81
N ALA A 17 -7.84 9.86 3.49
CA ALA A 17 -6.76 9.56 2.55
C ALA A 17 -5.53 10.47 2.77
N LYS A 18 -5.75 11.77 3.00
CA LYS A 18 -4.66 12.71 3.34
C LYS A 18 -3.98 12.37 4.65
N GLU A 19 -4.72 11.93 5.66
CA GLU A 19 -4.17 11.49 6.94
C GLU A 19 -3.27 10.26 6.78
N ILE A 20 -3.67 9.29 5.95
CA ILE A 20 -2.85 8.13 5.58
C ILE A 20 -1.53 8.60 4.96
N ALA A 21 -1.58 9.49 3.96
CA ALA A 21 -0.38 10.03 3.30
C ALA A 21 0.58 10.73 4.30
N ILE A 22 0.03 11.52 5.24
CA ILE A 22 0.81 12.18 6.29
C ILE A 22 1.51 11.15 7.20
N ARG A 23 0.80 10.08 7.59
CA ARG A 23 1.36 9.03 8.45
C ARG A 23 2.47 8.24 7.75
N ILE A 24 2.26 7.89 6.48
CA ILE A 24 3.29 7.26 5.64
C ILE A 24 4.54 8.14 5.56
N ALA A 25 4.37 9.45 5.31
CA ALA A 25 5.50 10.37 5.23
C ALA A 25 6.28 10.46 6.55
N LYS A 26 5.59 10.48 7.70
CA LYS A 26 6.23 10.47 9.03
C LYS A 26 6.99 9.16 9.27
N LEU A 27 6.40 8.03 8.93
CA LEU A 27 7.01 6.71 9.08
C LEU A 27 8.25 6.54 8.19
N ARG A 28 8.22 7.09 6.97
CA ARG A 28 9.40 7.12 6.10
C ARG A 28 10.53 7.97 6.69
N LYS A 29 10.20 9.14 7.25
CA LYS A 29 11.17 10.02 7.92
C LYS A 29 11.80 9.38 9.17
N SER A 30 11.14 8.42 9.82
CA SER A 30 11.72 7.68 10.95
C SER A 30 12.69 6.56 10.52
N GLY A 31 13.00 6.42 9.24
CA GLY A 31 13.92 5.39 8.74
C GLY A 31 13.26 4.05 8.43
N CYS A 32 11.96 4.08 8.12
CA CYS A 32 11.20 2.90 7.69
C CYS A 32 10.80 2.98 6.22
N CYS A 33 10.53 1.82 5.64
CA CYS A 33 9.90 1.66 4.33
C CYS A 33 8.63 0.83 4.49
N ILE A 34 7.68 1.03 3.57
CA ILE A 34 6.37 0.38 3.59
C ILE A 34 6.20 -0.34 2.26
N PHE A 35 5.80 -1.60 2.30
CA PHE A 35 5.54 -2.42 1.13
C PHE A 35 4.14 -3.03 1.21
N GLY A 36 3.42 -3.02 0.10
CA GLY A 36 2.28 -3.91 -0.10
C GLY A 36 2.78 -5.34 -0.30
N LYS A 37 2.25 -6.29 0.47
CA LYS A 37 2.53 -7.73 0.35
C LYS A 37 1.20 -8.46 0.33
N GLY A 38 0.65 -8.62 -0.88
CA GLY A 38 -0.74 -9.05 -1.05
C GLY A 38 -1.68 -7.98 -0.51
N ASP A 39 -2.52 -8.38 0.43
CA ASP A 39 -3.54 -7.53 1.08
C ASP A 39 -3.04 -6.80 2.33
N THR A 40 -1.74 -6.81 2.61
CA THR A 40 -1.19 -6.28 3.86
C THR A 40 -0.07 -5.27 3.62
N LEU A 41 -0.10 -4.16 4.35
CA LEU A 41 1.02 -3.21 4.43
C LEU A 41 2.02 -3.67 5.48
N ARG A 42 3.24 -4.00 5.05
CA ARG A 42 4.34 -4.37 5.94
C ARG A 42 5.38 -3.25 6.00
N VAL A 43 5.81 -2.93 7.21
CA VAL A 43 6.79 -1.89 7.50
C VAL A 43 8.10 -2.53 7.92
N TYR A 44 9.18 -2.15 7.26
CA TYR A 44 10.53 -2.61 7.57
C TYR A 44 11.40 -1.41 7.93
N LYS A 45 12.50 -1.66 8.65
CA LYS A 45 13.59 -0.67 8.72
C LYS A 45 14.25 -0.57 7.35
N THR A 46 14.48 0.65 6.89
CA THR A 46 15.05 0.89 5.56
C THR A 46 16.43 0.24 5.41
N LYS A 47 17.30 0.37 6.42
CA LYS A 47 18.64 -0.25 6.37
C LYS A 47 18.59 -1.77 6.33
N ASP A 48 17.65 -2.38 7.06
CA ASP A 48 17.56 -3.84 7.13
C ASP A 48 17.05 -4.41 5.80
N ILE A 49 16.08 -3.76 5.14
CA ILE A 49 15.54 -4.23 3.85
C ILE A 49 16.55 -4.12 2.70
N GLU A 50 17.53 -3.20 2.77
CA GLU A 50 18.61 -3.07 1.78
C GLU A 50 19.48 -4.33 1.70
N HIS A 51 19.46 -5.14 2.75
CA HIS A 51 20.16 -6.44 2.81
C HIS A 51 19.23 -7.63 2.51
N ALA A 52 17.97 -7.39 2.16
CA ALA A 52 17.02 -8.45 1.86
C ALA A 52 17.50 -9.29 0.66
N GLN A 53 17.52 -10.60 0.85
CA GLN A 53 17.79 -11.55 -0.23
C GLN A 53 16.48 -12.07 -0.83
N PRO A 54 16.40 -12.22 -2.15
CA PRO A 54 15.23 -12.82 -2.77
C PRO A 54 15.09 -14.29 -2.38
N SER A 55 13.90 -14.66 -1.91
CA SER A 55 13.62 -16.02 -1.41
C SER A 55 13.72 -17.12 -2.48
N HIS A 56 13.70 -16.76 -3.77
CA HIS A 56 13.79 -17.71 -4.89
C HIS A 56 15.23 -18.14 -5.20
N LEU A 57 16.24 -17.52 -4.56
CA LEU A 57 17.61 -18.01 -4.63
C LEU A 57 17.76 -19.20 -3.67
N SER A 58 18.04 -20.38 -4.23
CA SER A 58 18.12 -21.65 -3.49
C SER A 58 19.34 -21.76 -2.57
N THR A 59 20.31 -20.84 -2.69
CA THR A 59 21.52 -20.79 -1.86
C THR A 59 21.85 -19.35 -1.51
N GLY A 60 22.36 -19.11 -0.30
CA GLY A 60 22.88 -17.81 0.14
C GLY A 60 21.95 -16.96 1.02
N SER A 61 20.68 -17.36 1.21
CA SER A 61 19.80 -16.71 2.19
C SER A 61 19.94 -17.34 3.58
N ASP A 62 19.96 -16.50 4.61
CA ASP A 62 19.88 -16.93 6.00
C ASP A 62 18.41 -17.11 6.40
N TYR A 63 17.93 -18.36 6.32
CA TYR A 63 16.53 -18.68 6.61
C TYR A 63 16.18 -18.69 8.11
N GLU A 64 17.17 -18.67 9.00
CA GLU A 64 16.95 -18.63 10.45
C GLU A 64 16.67 -17.20 10.94
N HIS A 65 17.14 -16.19 10.21
CA HIS A 65 17.05 -14.78 10.59
C HIS A 65 16.16 -13.98 9.64
N ALA A 66 14.86 -14.30 9.62
CA ALA A 66 13.88 -13.55 8.84
C ALA A 66 13.86 -12.06 9.21
N LEU A 67 13.75 -11.20 8.19
CA LEU A 67 13.61 -9.75 8.38
C LEU A 67 12.35 -9.44 9.19
N LYS A 68 12.53 -8.71 10.29
CA LYS A 68 11.43 -8.25 11.14
C LYS A 68 10.64 -7.16 10.44
N TYR A 69 9.33 -7.21 10.60
CA TYR A 69 8.41 -6.20 10.12
C TYR A 69 7.31 -5.90 11.14
N ILE A 70 6.63 -4.78 10.92
CA ILE A 70 5.41 -4.40 11.62
C ILE A 70 4.27 -4.38 10.60
N GLU A 71 3.11 -4.87 10.98
CA GLU A 71 1.89 -4.76 10.19
C GLU A 71 1.29 -3.36 10.35
N ALA A 72 1.01 -2.67 9.25
CA ALA A 72 0.47 -1.32 9.21
C ALA A 72 -0.95 -1.24 8.62
N GLY A 73 -1.67 -2.36 8.65
CA GLY A 73 -3.04 -2.49 8.19
C GLY A 73 -3.18 -3.24 6.88
N HIS A 74 -4.43 -3.47 6.49
CA HIS A 74 -4.81 -4.20 5.28
C HIS A 74 -5.18 -3.25 4.15
N ILE A 75 -4.89 -3.67 2.93
CA ILE A 75 -5.25 -3.04 1.67
C ILE A 75 -5.93 -4.09 0.79
N ASN A 76 -6.71 -3.65 -0.19
CA ASN A 76 -7.42 -4.59 -1.07
C ASN A 76 -6.49 -5.24 -2.09
N ASP A 77 -5.46 -4.52 -2.52
CA ASP A 77 -4.46 -5.00 -3.47
C ASP A 77 -3.18 -4.16 -3.34
N SER A 78 -2.02 -4.79 -3.56
CA SER A 78 -0.73 -4.09 -3.67
C SER A 78 -0.51 -3.46 -5.04
N GLY A 79 -1.41 -3.74 -6.01
CA GLY A 79 -1.47 -3.11 -7.32
C GLY A 79 -0.44 -3.63 -8.32
N ALA A 80 -0.79 -3.50 -9.60
CA ALA A 80 0.14 -3.40 -10.73
C ALA A 80 0.06 -1.95 -11.27
N ASP A 81 1.03 -1.48 -12.06
CA ASP A 81 1.11 -0.10 -12.58
C ASP A 81 0.01 0.23 -13.65
N ASP A 82 -1.17 -0.37 -13.54
CA ASP A 82 -2.28 -0.20 -14.46
C ASP A 82 -3.25 0.90 -13.95
N ARG A 83 -4.03 1.47 -14.88
CA ARG A 83 -5.10 2.42 -14.54
C ARG A 83 -6.45 1.72 -14.54
N GLU A 84 -7.28 2.07 -13.58
CA GLU A 84 -8.65 1.58 -13.46
C GLU A 84 -9.64 2.56 -14.11
N TYR A 85 -10.58 2.00 -14.87
CA TYR A 85 -11.66 2.74 -15.50
C TYR A 85 -13.00 2.12 -15.12
N PHE A 86 -14.04 2.94 -15.03
CA PHE A 86 -15.40 2.44 -14.89
C PHE A 86 -15.83 1.67 -16.15
N GLU A 87 -16.70 0.68 -15.97
CA GLU A 87 -17.38 0.04 -17.09
C GLU A 87 -18.28 1.05 -17.85
N PRO A 88 -18.48 0.87 -19.17
CA PRO A 88 -19.33 1.77 -19.95
C PRO A 88 -20.75 1.88 -19.37
N GLY A 89 -21.22 3.12 -19.17
CA GLY A 89 -22.57 3.41 -18.66
C GLY A 89 -22.73 3.38 -17.14
N TYR A 90 -21.68 3.06 -16.38
CA TYR A 90 -21.73 3.08 -14.91
C TYR A 90 -21.84 4.50 -14.34
N ILE A 91 -20.99 5.41 -14.84
CA ILE A 91 -21.17 6.84 -14.62
C ILE A 91 -21.99 7.35 -15.79
N THR A 92 -23.27 7.64 -15.54
CA THR A 92 -24.11 8.36 -16.50
C THR A 92 -23.94 9.85 -16.23
N GLU A 93 -23.44 10.59 -17.22
CA GLU A 93 -23.55 12.05 -17.22
C GLU A 93 -25.04 12.41 -17.25
N GLU A 94 -25.54 13.10 -16.22
CA GLU A 94 -26.68 14.01 -16.37
C GLU A 94 -26.14 15.42 -16.58
#